data_AF-I9U2P2-F1
#
_entry.id   AF-I9U2P2-F1
#
_cell.length_a   1.000
_cell.length_b   1.000
_cell.length_c   1.000
_cell.angle_alpha   90.00
_cell.angle_beta   90.00
_cell.angle_gamma   90.00
#
_symmetry.space_group_name_H-M   'P 1'
#
loop_
_entity.id
_entity.type
_entity.pdbx_description
1 polymer ?
#
loop_
_entity_poly.entity_id
_entity_poly.type
_entity_poly.pdbx_seq_one_letter_code
_entity_poly.pdbx_strand_id
1 'polypeptide(L)'
;MEVNNKTVPVTGQQDQNTISLDLMNRMKLHGMAEAFRESLAGTTPQSMTADTFLSMLLAREWDYRSQAAIARLTKNAAFRYKAYIEQIDYATNRGLDRNQMER
;
A
#
# COMPACT_ATOMS: atom_id res chain seq x y z
N MET A 1 37.15 42.26 -6.61
CA MET A 1 36.20 41.42 -7.38
C MET A 1 36.29 40.00 -6.84
N GLU A 2 35.27 39.19 -7.14
CA GLU A 2 35.10 37.75 -6.82
C GLU A 2 34.32 37.48 -5.52
N VAL A 3 32.99 37.61 -5.56
CA VAL A 3 31.95 36.64 -5.97
C VAL A 3 31.84 35.40 -5.06
N ASN A 4 31.00 35.60 -4.06
CA ASN A 4 30.33 34.64 -3.20
C ASN A 4 29.54 33.57 -3.99
N ASN A 5 30.07 32.34 -4.05
CA ASN A 5 29.36 31.14 -4.52
C ASN A 5 28.32 30.65 -3.50
N LYS A 6 27.25 31.44 -3.30
CA LYS A 6 25.95 30.93 -2.85
C LYS A 6 25.24 30.34 -4.06
N THR A 7 25.43 29.07 -4.36
CA THR A 7 24.61 28.38 -5.36
C THR A 7 23.80 27.28 -4.70
N VAL A 8 22.57 27.70 -4.36
CA VAL A 8 21.29 26.98 -4.35
C VAL A 8 21.19 25.57 -3.75
N PRO A 9 20.20 25.33 -2.87
CA PRO A 9 19.94 23.99 -2.33
C PRO A 9 19.41 23.06 -3.42
N VAL A 10 19.58 21.77 -3.17
CA VAL A 10 19.09 20.62 -3.97
C VAL A 10 17.55 20.68 -4.09
N THR A 11 17.02 21.41 -5.07
CA THR A 11 15.56 21.57 -5.28
C THR A 11 15.01 20.81 -6.48
N GLY A 12 15.84 20.07 -7.24
CA GLY A 12 15.38 19.35 -8.46
C GLY A 12 14.62 18.04 -8.21
N GLN A 13 14.76 17.40 -7.05
CA GLN A 13 14.10 16.11 -6.77
C GLN A 13 12.67 16.26 -6.21
N GLN A 14 12.33 17.42 -5.64
CA GLN A 14 10.98 17.66 -5.09
C GLN A 14 9.91 17.74 -6.19
N ASP A 15 10.23 18.30 -7.35
CA ASP A 15 9.27 18.48 -8.44
C ASP A 15 8.94 17.14 -9.14
N GLN A 16 9.93 16.27 -9.35
CA GLN A 16 9.68 14.98 -10.00
C GLN A 16 8.88 14.01 -9.11
N ASN A 17 9.16 13.99 -7.80
CA ASN A 17 8.47 13.12 -6.86
C ASN A 17 6.99 13.52 -6.70
N THR A 18 6.69 14.81 -6.70
CA THR A 18 5.31 15.32 -6.63
C THR A 18 4.52 15.03 -7.90
N ILE A 19 5.13 15.14 -9.08
CA ILE A 19 4.51 14.74 -10.36
C ILE A 19 4.19 13.23 -10.36
N SER A 20 5.14 12.40 -9.92
CA SER A 20 4.94 10.95 -9.83
C SER A 20 3.80 10.59 -8.87
N LEU A 21 3.73 11.25 -7.71
CA LEU A 21 2.64 11.08 -6.74
C LEU A 21 1.28 11.50 -7.31
N ASP A 22 1.20 12.64 -8.01
CA ASP A 22 -0.04 13.09 -8.64
C ASP A 22 -0.50 12.10 -9.72
N LEU A 23 0.43 11.59 -10.54
CA LEU A 23 0.13 10.58 -11.54
C LEU A 23 -0.40 9.28 -10.92
N MET A 24 0.25 8.77 -9.86
CA MET A 24 -0.22 7.58 -9.15
C MET A 24 -1.64 7.77 -8.60
N ASN A 25 -1.93 8.95 -8.03
CA ASN A 25 -3.26 9.27 -7.53
C ASN A 25 -4.32 9.33 -8.65
N ARG A 26 -3.99 9.94 -9.81
CA ARG A 26 -4.89 9.94 -10.98
C ARG A 26 -5.15 8.55 -11.52
N MET A 27 -4.15 7.67 -11.48
CA MET A 27 -4.27 6.26 -11.86
C MET A 27 -4.97 5.39 -10.80
N LYS A 28 -5.35 5.97 -9.64
CA LYS A 28 -5.93 5.26 -8.50
C LYS A 28 -5.01 4.18 -7.91
N LEU A 29 -3.69 4.41 -7.99
CA LEU A 29 -2.66 3.57 -7.39
C LEU A 29 -2.35 4.06 -5.98
N HIS A 30 -3.36 4.00 -5.10
CA HIS A 30 -3.28 4.61 -3.77
C HIS A 30 -2.28 3.91 -2.86
N GLY A 31 -2.20 2.57 -2.90
CA GLY A 31 -1.24 1.82 -2.09
C GLY A 31 0.19 2.07 -2.54
N MET A 32 0.41 2.20 -3.84
CA MET A 32 1.70 2.60 -4.40
C MET A 32 2.10 4.02 -3.99
N ALA A 33 1.16 4.98 -4.06
CA ALA A 33 1.43 6.38 -3.70
C ALA A 33 1.82 6.53 -2.22
N GLU A 34 1.16 5.79 -1.32
CA GLU A 34 1.50 5.80 0.10
C GLU A 34 2.88 5.17 0.37
N ALA A 35 3.16 4.01 -0.20
CA ALA A 35 4.46 3.35 -0.06
C ALA A 35 5.61 4.19 -0.65
N PHE A 36 5.37 4.89 -1.76
CA PHE A 36 6.32 5.81 -2.35
C PHE A 36 6.57 7.02 -1.43
N ARG A 37 5.53 7.61 -0.84
CA ARG A 37 5.65 8.68 0.16
C ARG A 37 6.40 8.25 1.42
N GLU A 38 6.13 7.05 1.92
CA GLU A 38 6.85 6.46 3.05
C GLU A 38 8.33 6.28 2.74
N SER A 39 8.65 5.82 1.53
CA SER A 39 10.04 5.64 1.08
C SER A 39 10.80 6.96 0.93
N LEU A 40 10.09 8.07 0.66
CA LEU A 40 10.66 9.42 0.64
C LEU A 40 10.86 10.01 2.05
N ALA A 41 10.00 9.66 3.00
CA ALA A 41 10.06 10.12 4.38
C ALA A 41 11.06 9.30 5.24
N GLY A 42 11.24 8.03 4.91
CA GLY A 42 12.18 7.12 5.58
C GLY A 42 13.63 7.36 5.18
N THR A 43 14.55 7.35 6.14
CA THR A 43 16.00 7.37 5.91
C THR A 43 16.51 5.99 5.45
N THR A 44 15.91 5.38 4.44
CA THR A 44 16.49 4.23 3.70
C THR A 44 15.54 3.79 2.58
N PRO A 45 16.00 3.92 1.34
CA PRO A 45 16.35 2.71 0.60
C PRO A 45 17.69 2.91 -0.13
N GLN A 46 18.71 3.43 0.56
CA GLN A 46 20.02 3.66 -0.08
C GLN A 46 20.71 2.37 -0.57
N SER A 47 20.18 1.21 -0.17
CA SER A 47 20.66 -0.13 -0.56
C SER A 47 19.63 -0.98 -1.33
N MET A 48 18.42 -0.47 -1.60
CA MET A 48 17.40 -1.24 -2.33
C MET A 48 17.64 -1.10 -3.82
N THR A 49 17.75 -2.22 -4.53
CA THR A 49 17.82 -2.19 -5.99
C THR A 49 16.49 -1.69 -6.56
N ALA A 50 16.52 -1.05 -7.73
CA ALA A 50 15.32 -0.51 -8.36
C ALA A 50 14.22 -1.58 -8.59
N ASP A 51 14.63 -2.82 -8.89
CA ASP A 51 13.72 -3.95 -9.07
C ASP A 51 13.01 -4.34 -7.76
N THR A 52 13.75 -4.42 -6.65
CA THR A 52 13.16 -4.70 -5.34
C THR A 52 12.21 -3.56 -4.93
N PHE A 53 12.59 -2.30 -5.21
CA PHE A 53 11.74 -1.15 -4.92
C PHE A 53 10.41 -1.20 -5.69
N LEU A 54 10.46 -1.49 -6.99
CA LEU A 54 9.26 -1.65 -7.80
C LEU A 54 8.39 -2.82 -7.30
N SER A 55 9.01 -3.95 -6.95
CA SER A 55 8.30 -5.11 -6.40
C SER A 55 7.57 -4.78 -5.10
N MET A 56 8.21 -4.03 -4.20
CA MET A 56 7.58 -3.56 -2.97
C MET A 56 6.39 -2.63 -3.25
N LEU A 57 6.56 -1.66 -4.16
CA LEU A 57 5.49 -0.74 -4.54
C LEU A 57 4.27 -1.47 -5.12
N LEU A 58 4.49 -2.46 -5.98
CA LEU A 58 3.43 -3.28 -6.55
C LEU A 58 2.74 -4.16 -5.51
N ALA A 59 3.49 -4.78 -4.61
CA ALA A 59 2.93 -5.57 -3.51
C ALA A 59 2.01 -4.70 -2.63
N ARG A 60 2.43 -3.48 -2.29
CA ARG A 60 1.63 -2.53 -1.50
C ARG A 60 0.33 -2.12 -2.20
N GLU A 61 0.37 -1.91 -3.51
CA GLU A 61 -0.85 -1.63 -4.28
C GLU A 61 -1.82 -2.83 -4.29
N TRP A 62 -1.30 -4.04 -4.44
CA TRP A 62 -2.11 -5.25 -4.39
C TRP A 62 -2.78 -5.42 -3.03
N ASP A 63 -2.04 -5.25 -1.93
CA ASP A 63 -2.57 -5.32 -0.57
C ASP A 63 -3.62 -4.25 -0.30
N TYR A 64 -3.44 -3.04 -0.83
CA TYR A 64 -4.43 -1.99 -0.72
C TYR A 64 -5.74 -2.39 -1.42
N ARG A 65 -5.66 -2.93 -2.65
CA ARG A 65 -6.83 -3.37 -3.42
C ARG A 65 -7.54 -4.55 -2.78
N SER A 66 -6.79 -5.54 -2.28
CA SER A 66 -7.36 -6.70 -1.61
C SER A 66 -8.11 -6.30 -0.34
N GLN A 67 -7.52 -5.42 0.49
CA GLN A 67 -8.15 -4.89 1.69
C GLN A 67 -9.39 -4.05 1.35
N ALA A 68 -9.34 -3.20 0.32
CA ALA A 68 -10.49 -2.42 -0.12
C ALA A 68 -11.65 -3.32 -0.60
N ALA A 69 -11.33 -4.43 -1.30
CA ALA A 69 -12.31 -5.41 -1.72
C ALA A 69 -12.96 -6.11 -0.52
N ILE A 70 -12.15 -6.55 0.46
CA ILE A 70 -12.63 -7.15 1.71
C ILE A 70 -13.55 -6.17 2.44
N ALA A 71 -13.09 -4.93 2.69
CA ALA A 71 -13.88 -3.91 3.38
C ALA A 71 -15.23 -3.64 2.69
N ARG A 72 -15.24 -3.58 1.36
CA ARG A 72 -16.48 -3.43 0.57
C ARG A 72 -17.40 -4.63 0.73
N LEU A 73 -16.88 -5.85 0.63
CA LEU A 73 -17.67 -7.07 0.78
C LEU A 73 -18.23 -7.21 2.20
N THR A 74 -17.42 -6.94 3.22
CA THR A 74 -17.85 -6.94 4.63
C THR A 74 -18.95 -5.90 4.87
N LYS A 75 -18.82 -4.70 4.29
CA LYS A 75 -19.87 -3.66 4.38
C LYS A 75 -21.15 -4.10 3.69
N ASN A 76 -21.06 -4.67 2.49
CA ASN A 76 -22.22 -5.13 1.72
C ASN A 76 -22.93 -6.33 2.35
N ALA A 77 -22.19 -7.21 3.03
CA ALA A 77 -22.78 -8.33 3.76
C ALA A 77 -23.67 -7.89 4.94
N ALA A 78 -23.54 -6.63 5.39
CA ALA A 78 -24.39 -6.00 6.40
C ALA A 78 -24.59 -6.88 7.65
N PHE A 79 -23.50 -7.47 8.15
CA PHE A 79 -23.57 -8.35 9.31
C PHE A 79 -24.19 -7.60 10.50
N ARG A 80 -25.28 -8.17 11.04
CA ARG A 80 -25.97 -7.64 12.23
C ARG A 80 -25.06 -7.61 13.46
N TYR A 81 -24.12 -8.55 13.54
CA TYR A 81 -23.14 -8.67 14.60
C TYR A 81 -21.73 -8.68 14.01
N LYS A 82 -20.74 -8.17 14.76
CA LYS A 82 -19.33 -8.27 14.36
C LYS A 82 -18.94 -9.75 14.34
N ALA A 83 -18.72 -10.30 13.15
CA ALA A 83 -18.30 -11.68 12.97
C ALA A 83 -16.78 -11.77 13.13
N TYR A 84 -16.32 -12.74 13.91
CA TYR A 84 -14.90 -13.06 14.07
C TYR A 84 -14.64 -14.49 13.59
N ILE A 85 -13.39 -14.77 13.18
CA ILE A 85 -13.01 -16.09 12.65
C ILE A 85 -13.20 -17.17 13.71
N GLU A 86 -12.97 -16.85 14.99
CA GLU A 86 -13.19 -17.78 16.10
C GLU A 86 -14.66 -18.18 16.32
N GLN A 87 -15.61 -17.44 15.72
CA GLN A 87 -17.05 -17.72 15.83
C GLN A 87 -17.58 -18.54 14.64
N ILE A 88 -16.71 -19.04 13.76
CA ILE A 88 -17.11 -19.90 12.66
C ILE A 88 -17.58 -21.24 13.22
N ASP A 89 -18.85 -21.55 12.98
CA ASP A 89 -19.46 -22.82 13.31
C ASP A 89 -19.15 -23.85 12.23
N TYR A 90 -18.25 -24.78 12.54
CA TYR A 90 -17.80 -25.86 11.67
C TYR A 90 -18.72 -27.09 11.71
N ALA A 91 -19.96 -26.97 12.19
CA ALA A 91 -20.89 -28.08 12.21
C ALA A 91 -21.05 -28.73 10.82
N THR A 92 -21.12 -30.07 10.80
CA THR A 92 -21.16 -30.90 9.58
C THR A 92 -22.30 -30.53 8.61
N ASN A 93 -23.37 -29.87 9.07
CA ASN A 93 -24.47 -29.46 8.20
C ASN A 93 -24.12 -28.32 7.22
N ARG A 94 -23.08 -27.51 7.50
CA ARG A 94 -22.67 -26.40 6.62
C ARG A 94 -21.67 -26.82 5.55
N GLY A 95 -21.13 -28.05 5.64
CA GLY A 95 -20.11 -28.54 4.72
C GLY A 95 -18.79 -27.75 4.76
N LEU A 96 -18.49 -27.06 5.86
CA LEU A 96 -17.26 -26.28 6.01
C LEU A 96 -16.16 -27.15 6.66
N ASP A 97 -15.10 -27.43 5.90
CA ASP A 97 -13.93 -28.14 6.40
C ASP A 97 -12.97 -27.19 7.09
N ARG A 98 -12.70 -27.45 8.37
CA ARG A 98 -11.79 -26.65 9.20
C ARG A 98 -10.38 -26.56 8.60
N ASN A 99 -9.92 -27.62 7.92
CA ASN A 99 -8.60 -27.66 7.30
C ASN A 99 -8.45 -26.70 6.11
N GLN A 100 -9.54 -26.22 5.53
CA GLN A 100 -9.52 -25.24 4.42
C GLN A 100 -9.47 -23.79 4.92
N MET A 101 -9.89 -23.54 6.16
CA MET A 101 -10.00 -22.18 6.72
C MET A 101 -8.79 -21.77 7.57
N GLU A 102 -7.97 -22.73 8.01
CA GLU A 102 -6.76 -22.50 8.83
C GLU A 102 -5.44 -22.51 8.01
N ARG A 103 -5.50 -22.36 6.68
CA ARG A 103 -4.33 -22.37 5.78
C ARG A 103 -3.82 -20.97 5.43
#